data_AF-A0A2D9UH66-F1
#
_entry.id   AF-A0A2D9UH66-F1
#
_cell.length_a   1.000
_cell.length_b   1.000
_cell.length_c   1.000
_cell.angle_alpha   90.00
_cell.angle_beta   90.00
_cell.angle_gamma   90.00
#
_symmetry.space_group_name_H-M   'P 1'
#
loop_
_entity.id
_entity.type
_entity.pdbx_description
1 polymer ?
#
loop_
_entity_poly.entity_id
_entity_poly.type
_entity_poly.pdbx_seq_one_letter_code
_entity_poly.pdbx_strand_id
1 'polypeptide(L)'
;MKIKPTFFLAITFALLFSCSEDECTSSCGEITEKALYDYLCASTPGYALKIRNECTDSIKTFCVSESMFSNASIGDVECIEDEPTW
;
A
#
# COMPACT_ATOMS: atom_id res chain seq x y z
N MET A 1 -45.73 -25.39 -21.13
CA MET A 1 -45.37 -25.00 -19.76
C MET A 1 -44.80 -23.58 -19.84
N LYS A 2 -45.53 -22.57 -19.34
CA LYS A 2 -45.14 -21.15 -19.40
C LYS A 2 -44.33 -20.81 -18.15
N ILE A 3 -43.08 -20.40 -18.31
CA ILE A 3 -42.26 -19.86 -17.22
C ILE A 3 -42.13 -18.36 -17.47
N LYS A 4 -42.56 -17.57 -16.50
CA LYS A 4 -42.60 -16.10 -16.49
C LYS A 4 -41.19 -15.51 -16.29
N PRO A 5 -40.97 -14.23 -16.67
CA PRO A 5 -39.65 -13.63 -16.71
C PRO A 5 -39.19 -13.24 -15.30
N THR A 6 -37.90 -13.42 -15.01
CA THR A 6 -37.28 -12.82 -13.82
C THR A 6 -36.04 -12.08 -14.26
N PHE A 7 -36.21 -10.78 -14.34
CA PHE A 7 -35.17 -9.77 -14.32
C PHE A 7 -34.39 -9.93 -13.00
N PHE A 8 -33.11 -10.31 -13.07
CA PHE A 8 -32.19 -10.06 -11.97
C PHE A 8 -30.90 -9.49 -12.55
N LEU A 9 -30.91 -8.15 -12.57
CA LEU A 9 -29.78 -7.27 -12.62
C LEU A 9 -28.82 -7.64 -11.47
N ALA A 10 -27.61 -8.08 -11.78
CA ALA A 10 -26.49 -8.10 -10.85
C ALA A 10 -25.31 -7.43 -11.55
N ILE A 11 -25.42 -6.11 -11.69
CA ILE A 11 -24.26 -5.24 -11.90
C ILE A 11 -23.63 -5.09 -10.51
N THR A 12 -22.62 -5.88 -10.21
CA THR A 12 -21.73 -5.63 -9.07
C THR A 12 -20.41 -5.13 -9.62
N PHE A 13 -20.32 -3.79 -9.64
CA PHE A 13 -19.13 -2.97 -9.43
C PHE A 13 -17.85 -3.78 -9.09
N ALA A 14 -16.95 -3.87 -10.05
CA ALA A 14 -15.51 -4.04 -9.79
C ALA A 14 -14.76 -2.93 -10.52
N LEU A 15 -15.16 -1.68 -10.22
CA LEU A 15 -14.49 -0.44 -10.62
C LEU A 15 -13.66 0.08 -9.44
N LEU A 16 -12.61 -0.64 -9.01
CA LEU A 16 -11.75 -0.16 -7.92
C LEU A 16 -10.26 -0.53 -8.05
N PHE A 17 -9.71 -0.70 -9.27
CA PHE A 17 -8.25 -0.68 -9.47
C PHE A 17 -7.87 0.04 -10.76
N SER A 18 -8.52 1.18 -11.03
CA SER A 18 -8.03 2.14 -12.03
C SER A 18 -6.99 3.03 -11.36
N CYS A 19 -5.81 2.50 -11.07
CA CYS A 19 -4.64 3.37 -11.08
C CYS A 19 -4.42 3.72 -12.55
N SER A 20 -4.94 4.87 -12.97
CA SER A 20 -4.65 5.42 -14.28
C SER A 20 -3.13 5.57 -14.39
N GLU A 21 -2.52 4.81 -15.29
CA GLU A 21 -1.06 4.67 -15.50
C GLU A 21 -0.34 6.01 -15.76
N ASP A 22 -1.05 7.12 -15.91
CA ASP A 22 -0.49 8.39 -16.36
C ASP A 22 -0.07 9.36 -15.24
N GLU A 23 -0.44 9.16 -13.96
CA GLU A 23 -0.07 10.12 -12.88
C GLU A 23 0.10 9.50 -11.49
N CYS A 24 0.79 8.35 -11.35
CA CYS A 24 1.20 8.00 -10.00
C CYS A 24 2.41 8.82 -9.57
N THR A 25 2.15 9.90 -8.84
CA THR A 25 3.16 10.69 -8.12
C THR A 25 3.13 10.42 -6.61
N SER A 26 2.68 9.22 -6.20
CA SER A 26 2.55 8.85 -4.78
C SER A 26 3.86 8.30 -4.23
N SER A 27 4.35 8.91 -3.14
CA SER A 27 5.37 8.31 -2.26
C SER A 27 4.74 7.44 -1.16
N CYS A 28 3.43 7.19 -1.25
CA CYS A 28 2.64 6.44 -0.28
C CYS A 28 2.40 5.00 -0.73
N GLY A 29 2.12 4.15 0.25
CA GLY A 29 1.71 2.78 -0.03
C GLY A 29 1.25 2.05 1.22
N GLU A 30 0.80 0.81 1.02
CA GLU A 30 0.33 -0.05 2.10
C GLU A 30 1.51 -0.72 2.80
N ILE A 31 1.52 -0.67 4.13
CA ILE A 31 2.52 -1.38 4.95
C ILE A 31 2.23 -2.88 4.88
N THR A 32 3.16 -3.62 4.30
CA THR A 32 3.06 -5.09 4.14
C THR A 32 3.85 -5.85 5.19
N GLU A 33 4.89 -5.26 5.77
CA GLU A 33 5.72 -5.90 6.80
C GLU A 33 6.37 -4.86 7.72
N LYS A 34 6.57 -5.25 8.98
CA LYS A 34 7.33 -4.49 9.98
C LYS A 34 8.45 -5.37 10.51
N ALA A 35 9.69 -4.88 10.48
CA ALA A 35 10.85 -5.64 10.96
C ALA A 35 11.91 -4.73 11.61
N LEU A 36 12.76 -5.36 12.43
CA LEU A 36 13.98 -4.76 12.95
C LEU A 36 15.18 -5.29 12.17
N TYR A 37 15.84 -4.41 11.42
CA TYR A 37 17.02 -4.70 10.62
C TYR A 37 18.17 -3.76 10.98
N ASP A 38 18.89 -4.09 12.04
CA ASP A 38 20.02 -3.30 12.57
C ASP A 38 21.11 -2.99 11.53
N TYR A 39 21.28 -3.83 10.51
CA TYR A 39 22.29 -3.67 9.47
C TYR A 39 21.81 -2.84 8.25
N LEU A 40 20.49 -2.72 8.05
CA LEU A 40 19.91 -1.96 6.94
C LEU A 40 19.79 -0.48 7.28
N CYS A 41 19.46 -0.18 8.53
CA CYS A 41 19.22 1.19 8.97
C CYS A 41 20.42 1.70 9.77
N ALA A 42 21.42 2.24 9.05
CA ALA A 42 22.63 2.77 9.69
C ALA A 42 22.37 3.93 10.68
N SER A 43 21.26 4.64 10.51
CA SER A 43 20.91 5.87 11.23
C SER A 43 19.78 5.70 12.26
N THR A 44 19.11 4.54 12.28
CA THR A 44 18.01 4.25 13.21
C THR A 44 18.27 2.91 13.91
N PRO A 45 17.57 2.56 15.00
CA PRO A 45 17.71 1.26 15.68
C PRO A 45 17.24 0.04 14.86
N GLY A 46 17.34 0.08 13.54
CA GLY A 46 16.86 -0.99 12.65
C GLY A 46 15.38 -0.93 12.32
N TYR A 47 14.63 0.10 12.71
CA TYR A 47 13.19 0.17 12.44
C TYR A 47 12.90 0.25 10.93
N ALA A 48 12.36 -0.83 10.36
CA ALA A 48 12.13 -0.95 8.93
C ALA A 48 10.68 -1.32 8.60
N LEU A 49 10.11 -0.62 7.62
CA LEU A 49 8.79 -0.91 7.06
C LEU A 49 8.94 -1.37 5.62
N LYS A 50 8.29 -2.47 5.23
CA LYS A 50 8.09 -2.81 3.82
C LYS A 50 6.76 -2.26 3.37
N ILE A 51 6.81 -1.38 2.38
CA ILE A 51 5.62 -0.70 1.87
C ILE A 51 5.44 -1.16 0.43
N ARG A 52 4.19 -1.45 0.04
CA ARG A 52 3.78 -1.66 -1.35
C ARG A 52 3.18 -0.37 -1.88
N ASN A 53 3.80 0.22 -2.90
CA ASN A 53 3.25 1.41 -3.53
C ASN A 53 1.87 1.08 -4.12
N GLU A 54 0.88 1.92 -3.83
CA GLU A 54 -0.51 1.69 -4.21
C GLU A 54 -0.76 1.72 -5.73
N CYS A 55 0.16 2.34 -6.48
CA CYS A 55 0.02 2.47 -7.92
C CYS A 55 0.90 1.54 -8.73
N THR A 56 2.15 1.36 -8.31
CA THR A 56 3.14 0.59 -9.08
C THR A 56 3.18 -0.86 -8.64
N ASP A 57 2.50 -1.22 -7.55
CA ASP A 57 2.62 -2.50 -6.84
C ASP A 57 4.07 -2.85 -6.44
N SER A 58 5.01 -1.91 -6.57
CA SER A 58 6.40 -2.10 -6.21
C SER A 58 6.53 -2.17 -4.68
N ILE A 59 7.45 -2.99 -4.17
CA ILE A 59 7.69 -3.11 -2.73
C ILE A 59 9.07 -2.58 -2.41
N LYS A 60 9.14 -1.64 -1.47
CA LYS A 60 10.39 -1.10 -0.95
C LYS A 60 10.46 -1.20 0.56
N THR A 61 11.69 -1.30 1.07
CA THR A 61 11.97 -1.28 2.51
C THR A 61 12.49 0.11 2.88
N PHE A 62 11.84 0.77 3.83
CA PHE A 62 12.23 2.08 4.33
C PHE A 62 12.67 1.99 5.78
N CYS A 63 13.78 2.64 6.08
CA CYS A 63 14.25 2.84 7.44
C CYS A 63 13.55 4.07 8.03
N VAL A 64 12.78 3.86 9.08
CA VAL A 64 11.91 4.89 9.67
C VAL A 64 12.32 5.18 11.12
N SER A 65 11.74 6.24 11.68
CA SER A 65 11.90 6.55 13.11
C SER A 65 11.17 5.54 14.00
N GLU A 66 11.56 5.46 15.28
CA GLU A 66 10.89 4.61 16.27
C GLU A 66 9.41 4.93 16.42
N SER A 67 9.07 6.23 16.39
CA SER A 67 7.69 6.69 16.56
C SER A 67 6.82 6.25 15.39
N MET A 68 7.30 6.42 14.16
CA MET A 68 6.61 5.95 12.96
C MET A 68 6.46 4.43 12.99
N PHE A 69 7.52 3.71 13.32
CA PHE A 69 7.47 2.25 13.45
C PHE A 69 6.50 1.78 14.52
N SER A 70 6.44 2.45 15.67
CA SER A 70 5.55 2.07 16.77
C SER A 70 4.08 2.36 16.46
N ASN A 71 3.82 3.41 15.68
CA ASN A 71 2.47 3.82 15.29
C ASN A 71 1.95 3.10 14.03
N ALA A 72 2.84 2.59 13.18
CA ALA A 72 2.49 1.87 11.96
C ALA A 72 1.78 0.54 12.23
N SER A 73 0.76 0.20 11.44
CA SER A 73 0.17 -1.15 11.41
C SER A 73 0.27 -1.76 10.02
N ILE A 74 0.36 -3.09 9.94
CA ILE A 74 0.27 -3.80 8.66
C ILE A 74 -1.12 -3.58 8.08
N GLY A 75 -1.19 -3.20 6.81
CA GLY A 75 -2.42 -2.82 6.10
C GLY A 75 -2.75 -1.33 6.14
N ASP A 76 -2.04 -0.53 6.94
CA ASP A 76 -2.19 0.94 6.93
C ASP A 76 -1.47 1.54 5.72
N VAL A 77 -1.97 2.68 5.23
CA VAL A 77 -1.30 3.48 4.19
C VAL A 77 -0.35 4.46 4.87
N GLU A 78 0.90 4.47 4.42
CA GLU A 78 1.95 5.31 4.97
C GLU A 78 2.70 6.02 3.84
N CYS A 79 2.93 7.31 4.00
CA CYS A 79 3.64 8.15 3.05
C CYS A 79 5.04 8.41 3.55
N ILE A 80 6.06 8.01 2.80
CA ILE A 80 7.44 8.34 3.17
C ILE A 80 7.72 9.77 2.71
N GLU A 81 7.90 10.66 3.68
CA GLU A 81 8.33 12.03 3.44
C GLU A 81 9.72 12.06 2.79
N ASP A 82 9.96 13.02 1.90
CA ASP A 82 11.23 13.22 1.17
C ASP A 82 11.68 12.08 0.23
N GLU A 83 10.89 11.03 0.05
CA GLU A 83 11.15 10.01 -0.98
C GLU A 83 10.51 10.39 -2.32
N PRO A 84 11.24 10.30 -3.45
CA PRO A 84 10.64 10.43 -4.76
C PRO A 84 9.62 9.32 -5.00
N THR A 85 8.64 9.55 -5.87
CA THR A 85 7.67 8.54 -6.31
C THR A 85 8.37 7.25 -6.75
N TRP A 86 7.77 6.09 -6.44
CA TRP A 86 8.41 4.78 -6.58
C TRP A 86 7.48 3.61 -6.90
#